data_AF-A0A561QGI1-F1
#
_entry.id   AF-A0A561QGI1-F1
#
_cell.length_a   1.000
_cell.length_b   1.000
_cell.length_c   1.000
_cell.angle_alpha   90.00
_cell.angle_beta   90.00
_cell.angle_gamma   90.00
#
_symmetry.space_group_name_H-M   'P 1'
#
loop_
_entity.id
_entity.type
_entity.pdbx_description
1 polymer ?
#
loop_
_entity_poly.entity_id
_entity_poly.type
_entity_poly.pdbx_seq_one_letter_code
_entity_poly.pdbx_strand_id
1 'polypeptide(L)'
;MYMAQRLAELEATMRPVLEELGFECRLLTRRQYECITFVRPGAEEWSSAVEIRFLCQEVSGADEASWGTDTQVTSWDVHVQEIGNDGWATWNCEGPNIWGVDVSMRDAMLIASEMLRTEPLIPTGRNVPRVPNSYPLVELWRAIRNRYEYDEEVSAIGLARDDDGNETLSFTDDGRVYDFVFSSDGKEVMFLIDGEENARCKTYVRDLMGQLSSAIARYPGDPYRMR
;
A
#
# COMPACT_ATOMS: atom_id res chain seq x y z
N MET A 1 10.55 23.10 12.28
CA MET A 1 9.83 22.03 11.56
C MET A 1 8.35 22.36 11.66
N TYR A 2 7.67 22.54 10.52
CA TYR A 2 6.29 23.06 10.43
C TYR A 2 5.27 22.35 11.35
N MET A 3 5.47 21.05 11.59
CA MET A 3 4.59 20.20 12.40
C MET A 3 5.04 19.97 13.86
N ALA A 4 6.15 20.57 14.31
CA ALA A 4 6.77 20.20 15.58
C ALA A 4 5.85 20.37 16.80
N GLN A 5 5.16 21.52 16.91
CA GLN A 5 4.28 21.76 18.05
C GLN A 5 3.03 20.88 18.00
N ARG A 6 2.41 20.70 16.83
CA ARG A 6 1.19 19.88 16.70
C ARG A 6 1.45 18.42 17.04
N LEU A 7 2.61 17.89 16.64
CA LEU A 7 3.01 16.54 17.02
C LEU A 7 3.20 16.42 18.54
N ALA A 8 3.89 17.36 19.17
CA ALA A 8 4.11 17.36 20.61
C ALA A 8 2.81 17.49 21.42
N GLU A 9 1.87 18.34 20.98
CA GLU A 9 0.55 18.50 21.60
C GLU A 9 -0.29 17.24 21.47
N LEU A 10 -0.27 16.59 20.30
CA LEU A 10 -0.96 15.34 20.04
C LEU A 10 -0.40 14.22 20.90
N GLU A 11 0.92 14.03 20.92
CA GLU A 11 1.57 13.03 21.75
C GLU A 11 1.28 13.26 23.23
N ALA A 12 1.33 14.50 23.72
CA ALA A 12 1.01 14.81 25.11
C ALA A 12 -0.46 14.49 25.46
N THR A 13 -1.40 14.80 24.55
CA THR A 13 -2.84 14.65 24.80
C THR A 13 -3.32 13.21 24.62
N MET A 14 -2.83 12.53 23.57
CA MET A 14 -3.25 11.17 23.21
C MET A 14 -2.40 10.08 23.88
N ARG A 15 -1.31 10.42 24.60
CA ARG A 15 -0.41 9.45 25.25
C ARG A 15 -1.12 8.26 25.90
N PRO A 16 -2.17 8.44 26.73
CA PRO A 16 -2.82 7.29 27.38
C PRO A 16 -3.42 6.30 26.38
N VAL A 17 -4.03 6.80 25.30
CA VAL A 17 -4.63 5.98 24.24
C VAL A 17 -3.55 5.34 23.38
N LEU A 18 -2.49 6.07 23.07
CA LEU A 18 -1.37 5.55 22.27
C LEU A 18 -0.62 4.44 23.01
N GLU A 19 -0.38 4.61 24.32
CA GLU A 19 0.24 3.58 25.15
C GLU A 19 -0.69 2.36 25.35
N GLU A 20 -1.98 2.58 25.58
CA GLU A 20 -2.99 1.51 25.69
C GLU A 20 -3.02 0.63 24.43
N LEU A 21 -3.02 1.26 23.25
CA LEU A 21 -3.13 0.57 21.96
C LEU A 21 -1.77 0.16 21.38
N GLY A 22 -0.66 0.63 21.95
CA GLY A 22 0.70 0.40 21.45
C GLY A 22 0.97 1.08 20.11
N PHE A 23 0.46 2.31 19.92
CA PHE A 23 0.71 3.15 18.76
C PHE A 23 1.81 4.18 19.02
N GLU A 24 2.54 4.52 17.97
CA GLU A 24 3.42 5.68 17.85
C GLU A 24 2.91 6.59 16.73
N CYS A 25 3.14 7.89 16.88
CA CYS A 25 2.82 8.84 15.82
C CYS A 25 3.93 8.88 14.77
N ARG A 26 3.54 8.95 13.50
CA ARG A 26 4.46 9.21 12.38
C ARG A 26 3.95 10.38 11.56
N LEU A 27 4.88 11.16 11.06
CA LEU A 27 4.59 12.23 10.12
C LEU A 27 4.82 11.75 8.69
N LEU A 28 3.81 11.93 7.84
CA LEU A 28 3.88 11.64 6.41
C LEU A 28 3.37 12.85 5.63
N THR A 29 4.11 13.28 4.61
CA THR A 29 3.65 14.32 3.69
C THR A 29 2.92 13.66 2.51
N ARG A 30 1.66 14.02 2.28
CA ARG A 30 0.82 13.50 1.20
C ARG A 30 0.19 14.64 0.41
N ARG A 31 0.71 14.89 -0.81
CA ARG A 31 0.25 15.96 -1.70
C ARG A 31 0.26 17.32 -0.97
N GLN A 32 -0.92 17.88 -0.70
CA GLN A 32 -1.12 19.17 -0.06
C GLN A 32 -1.24 19.10 1.47
N TYR A 33 -1.07 17.92 2.07
CA TYR A 33 -1.25 17.71 3.49
C TYR A 33 0.01 17.17 4.18
N GLU A 34 0.20 17.62 5.41
CA GLU A 34 0.99 16.92 6.43
C GLU A 34 0.04 16.04 7.25
N CYS A 35 0.27 14.74 7.22
CA CYS A 35 -0.56 13.74 7.87
C CYS A 35 0.18 13.19 9.10
N ILE A 36 -0.43 13.30 10.27
CA ILE A 36 -0.03 12.51 11.43
C ILE A 36 -0.79 11.18 11.35
N THR A 37 -0.03 10.10 11.20
CA THR A 37 -0.52 8.73 11.15
C THR A 37 -0.09 7.97 12.41
N PHE A 38 -0.70 6.81 12.66
CA PHE A 38 -0.46 6.02 13.86
C PHE A 38 0.03 4.62 13.46
N VAL A 39 1.17 4.20 14.01
CA VAL A 39 1.84 2.95 13.66
C VAL A 39 2.11 2.14 14.92
N ARG A 40 1.83 0.84 14.90
CA ARG A 40 2.23 -0.09 15.96
C ARG A 40 3.58 -0.70 15.57
N PRO A 41 4.69 -0.28 16.19
CA PRO A 41 5.99 -0.87 15.90
C PRO A 41 6.03 -2.32 16.41
N GLY A 42 6.80 -3.17 15.74
CA GLY A 42 6.93 -4.58 16.09
C GLY A 42 7.71 -5.37 15.05
N ALA A 43 7.75 -6.70 15.22
CA ALA A 43 8.28 -7.60 14.18
C ALA A 43 7.47 -7.47 12.88
N GLU A 44 6.16 -7.32 13.02
CA GLU A 44 5.20 -6.99 11.98
C GLU A 44 4.74 -5.55 12.23
N GLU A 45 5.08 -4.61 11.35
CA GLU A 45 4.66 -3.21 11.51
C GLU A 45 3.23 -3.03 10.97
N TRP A 46 2.34 -2.51 11.82
CA TRP A 46 0.93 -2.25 11.49
C TRP A 46 0.65 -0.75 11.51
N SER A 47 -0.14 -0.25 10.56
CA SER A 47 -0.59 1.14 10.51
C SER A 47 -2.10 1.22 10.79
N SER A 48 -2.53 2.28 11.46
CA SER A 48 -3.94 2.62 11.57
C SER A 48 -4.47 3.14 10.24
N ALA A 49 -5.76 2.88 9.96
CA ALA A 49 -6.49 3.55 8.89
C ALA A 49 -6.81 5.02 9.22
N VAL A 50 -6.52 5.50 10.44
CA VAL A 50 -6.83 6.85 10.92
C VAL A 50 -5.66 7.81 10.68
N GLU A 51 -5.96 9.03 10.25
CA GLU A 51 -4.99 10.11 10.08
C GLU A 51 -5.56 11.45 10.57
N ILE A 52 -4.70 12.31 11.11
CA ILE A 52 -5.01 13.72 11.32
C ILE A 52 -4.22 14.54 10.30
N ARG A 53 -4.92 15.38 9.53
CA ARG A 53 -4.35 16.11 8.40
C ARG A 53 -4.35 17.59 8.65
N PHE A 54 -3.28 18.23 8.20
CA PHE A 54 -3.11 19.68 8.15
C PHE A 54 -2.67 20.03 6.74
N LEU A 55 -3.03 21.20 6.22
CA LEU A 55 -2.40 21.67 4.98
C LEU A 55 -0.89 21.78 5.18
N CYS A 56 -0.10 21.47 4.15
CA CYS A 56 1.34 21.62 4.23
C CYS A 56 1.75 23.11 4.21
N GLN A 57 2.99 23.39 4.59
CA GLN A 57 3.55 24.75 4.63
C GLN A 57 3.43 25.48 3.28
N GLU A 58 3.68 24.78 2.18
CA GLU A 58 3.61 25.35 0.82
C GLU A 58 2.21 25.83 0.45
N VAL A 59 1.17 25.18 0.96
CA VAL A 59 -0.22 25.48 0.62
C VAL A 59 -0.84 26.46 1.61
N SER A 60 -0.56 26.32 2.90
CA SER A 60 -1.05 27.24 3.93
C SER A 60 -0.33 28.58 3.93
N GLY A 61 0.94 28.63 3.50
CA GLY A 61 1.79 29.81 3.61
C GLY A 61 2.16 30.18 5.06
N ALA A 62 1.81 29.33 6.03
CA ALA A 62 2.08 29.56 7.44
C ALA A 62 3.41 28.92 7.86
N ASP A 63 4.07 29.50 8.84
CA ASP A 63 5.31 28.93 9.40
C ASP A 63 5.04 27.68 10.29
N GLU A 64 3.79 27.50 10.72
CA GLU A 64 3.36 26.41 11.57
C GLU A 64 1.91 25.99 11.27
N ALA A 65 1.64 24.69 11.38
CA ALA A 65 0.28 24.16 11.28
C ALA A 65 -0.60 24.62 12.45
N SER A 66 -1.83 25.02 12.17
CA SER A 66 -2.81 25.44 13.17
C SER A 66 -3.96 24.44 13.28
N TRP A 67 -4.43 24.23 14.52
CA TRP A 67 -5.75 23.64 14.74
C TRP A 67 -6.86 24.56 14.26
N GLY A 68 -8.05 24.01 14.01
CA GLY A 68 -9.25 24.79 13.76
C GLY A 68 -9.48 25.14 12.31
N THR A 69 -8.49 25.62 11.55
CA THR A 69 -8.67 25.86 10.10
C THR A 69 -7.89 24.81 9.32
N ASP A 70 -8.57 24.17 8.36
CA ASP A 70 -8.04 23.13 7.47
C ASP A 70 -7.47 21.89 8.16
N THR A 71 -7.79 21.70 9.45
CA THR A 71 -7.51 20.44 10.16
C THR A 71 -8.62 19.44 9.85
N GLN A 72 -8.23 18.22 9.48
CA GLN A 72 -9.16 17.13 9.21
C GLN A 72 -8.80 15.89 10.03
N VAL A 73 -9.80 15.16 10.52
CA VAL A 73 -9.62 13.77 10.97
C VAL A 73 -10.26 12.86 9.94
N THR A 74 -9.49 11.89 9.47
CA THR A 74 -9.90 11.01 8.38
C THR A 74 -9.67 9.54 8.73
N SER A 75 -10.51 8.64 8.21
CA SER A 75 -10.15 7.24 8.04
C SER A 75 -10.16 6.80 6.59
N TRP A 76 -9.54 5.67 6.33
CA TRP A 76 -9.62 4.95 5.06
C TRP A 76 -10.55 3.75 5.22
N ASP A 77 -11.43 3.53 4.25
CA ASP A 77 -12.18 2.28 4.15
C ASP A 77 -11.23 1.20 3.67
N VAL A 78 -11.06 0.16 4.49
CA VAL A 78 -10.05 -0.87 4.25
C VAL A 78 -10.72 -2.16 3.80
N HIS A 79 -10.37 -2.61 2.61
CA HIS A 79 -10.84 -3.87 2.04
C HIS A 79 -9.68 -4.82 1.81
N VAL A 80 -9.78 -6.03 2.36
CA VAL A 80 -8.84 -7.11 2.06
C VAL A 80 -9.14 -7.65 0.67
N GLN A 81 -8.12 -7.72 -0.18
CA GLN A 81 -8.18 -8.36 -1.48
C GLN A 81 -7.22 -9.54 -1.49
N GLU A 82 -7.78 -10.74 -1.63
CA GLU A 82 -6.99 -11.95 -1.82
C GLU A 82 -6.24 -11.89 -3.15
N ILE A 83 -4.99 -12.35 -3.14
CA ILE A 83 -4.15 -12.49 -4.31
C ILE A 83 -3.92 -13.99 -4.51
N GLY A 84 -4.50 -14.54 -5.58
CA GLY A 84 -4.44 -15.99 -5.80
C GLY A 84 -5.26 -16.80 -4.78
N ASN A 85 -4.87 -18.05 -4.58
CA ASN A 85 -5.59 -19.04 -3.74
C ASN A 85 -4.74 -19.60 -2.59
N ASP A 86 -3.54 -19.07 -2.36
CA ASP A 86 -2.52 -19.54 -1.42
C ASP A 86 -2.46 -18.71 -0.12
N GLY A 87 -3.44 -17.82 0.05
CA GLY A 87 -3.64 -17.01 1.25
C GLY A 87 -2.82 -15.72 1.28
N TRP A 88 -2.26 -15.30 0.16
CA TRP A 88 -1.74 -13.94 0.01
C TRP A 88 -2.87 -12.93 -0.07
N ALA A 89 -2.65 -11.77 0.55
CA ALA A 89 -3.62 -10.69 0.52
C ALA A 89 -2.95 -9.33 0.46
N THR A 90 -3.66 -8.36 -0.10
CA THR A 90 -3.34 -6.94 -0.03
C THR A 90 -4.52 -6.17 0.54
N TRP A 91 -4.27 -4.95 1.00
CA TRP A 91 -5.27 -4.09 1.59
C TRP A 91 -5.52 -2.93 0.64
N ASN A 92 -6.71 -2.87 0.06
CA ASN A 92 -7.16 -1.72 -0.68
C ASN A 92 -7.69 -0.68 0.30
N CYS A 93 -7.23 0.57 0.17
CA CYS A 93 -7.71 1.68 0.97
C CYS A 93 -8.53 2.61 0.07
N GLU A 94 -9.81 2.74 0.35
CA GLU A 94 -10.73 3.67 -0.32
C GLU A 94 -10.98 4.88 0.59
N GLY A 95 -11.27 6.04 -0.01
CA GLY A 95 -11.46 7.29 0.72
C GLY A 95 -10.36 8.33 0.47
N PRO A 96 -10.09 9.23 1.44
CA PRO A 96 -10.49 9.17 2.86
C PRO A 96 -11.96 9.51 3.13
N ASN A 97 -12.52 8.91 4.17
CA ASN A 97 -13.72 9.38 4.86
C ASN A 97 -13.35 10.50 5.82
N ILE A 98 -14.03 11.65 5.71
CA ILE A 98 -13.77 12.82 6.53
C ILE A 98 -14.76 12.86 7.68
N TRP A 99 -14.25 12.76 8.90
CA TRP A 99 -15.06 12.73 10.13
C TRP A 99 -15.12 14.08 10.84
N GLY A 100 -14.22 14.99 10.47
CA GLY A 100 -14.22 16.37 10.92
C GLY A 100 -13.45 17.26 9.96
N VAL A 101 -13.97 18.46 9.75
CA VAL A 101 -13.31 19.56 9.04
C VAL A 101 -13.27 20.75 9.99
N ASP A 102 -12.19 21.51 9.92
CA ASP A 102 -12.00 22.70 10.75
C ASP A 102 -12.12 22.39 12.26
N VAL A 103 -11.59 21.22 12.65
CA VAL A 103 -11.73 20.72 14.01
C VAL A 103 -10.74 21.38 14.96
N SER A 104 -11.23 21.68 16.17
CA SER A 104 -10.37 22.06 17.28
C SER A 104 -9.45 20.90 17.65
N MET A 105 -8.33 21.20 18.34
CA MET A 105 -7.45 20.15 18.87
C MET A 105 -8.22 19.12 19.69
N ARG A 106 -9.09 19.58 20.60
CA ARG A 106 -9.85 18.71 21.49
C ARG A 106 -10.74 17.75 20.71
N ASP A 107 -11.46 18.25 19.72
CA ASP A 107 -12.38 17.43 18.93
C ASP A 107 -11.61 16.47 18.03
N ALA A 108 -10.50 16.92 17.45
CA ALA A 108 -9.62 16.07 16.66
C ALA A 108 -9.10 14.88 17.47
N MET A 109 -8.62 15.11 18.70
CA MET A 109 -8.14 14.04 19.58
C MET A 109 -9.25 13.10 20.03
N LEU A 110 -10.45 13.63 20.29
CA LEU A 110 -11.61 12.82 20.69
C LEU A 110 -12.01 11.86 19.56
N ILE A 111 -12.19 12.39 18.35
CA ILE A 111 -12.54 11.62 17.16
C ILE A 111 -11.44 10.59 16.87
N ALA A 112 -10.17 11.01 16.80
CA ALA A 112 -9.07 10.09 16.52
C ALA A 112 -8.94 8.99 17.57
N SER A 113 -9.17 9.29 18.86
CA SER A 113 -9.13 8.30 19.94
C SER A 113 -10.22 7.25 19.82
N GLU A 114 -11.43 7.65 19.43
CA GLU A 114 -12.54 6.72 19.18
C GLU A 114 -12.22 5.83 17.97
N MET A 115 -11.83 6.45 16.86
CA MET A 115 -11.53 5.75 15.62
C MET A 115 -10.36 4.77 15.74
N LEU A 116 -9.30 5.13 16.48
CA LEU A 116 -8.16 4.22 16.70
C LEU A 116 -8.54 2.90 17.39
N ARG A 117 -9.70 2.86 18.07
CA ARG A 117 -10.22 1.65 18.73
C ARG A 117 -11.14 0.84 17.84
N THR A 118 -11.77 1.46 16.85
CA THR A 118 -12.83 0.85 16.04
C THR A 118 -12.38 0.53 14.61
N GLU A 119 -11.45 1.30 14.06
CA GLU A 119 -10.97 1.14 12.69
C GLU A 119 -9.95 0.00 12.57
N PRO A 120 -9.90 -0.68 11.41
CA PRO A 120 -8.99 -1.80 11.20
C PRO A 120 -7.52 -1.36 11.15
N LEU A 121 -6.64 -2.29 11.53
CA LEU A 121 -5.20 -2.15 11.32
C LEU A 121 -4.83 -2.68 9.93
N ILE A 122 -3.90 -1.98 9.29
CA ILE A 122 -3.37 -2.30 7.97
C ILE A 122 -1.92 -2.77 8.14
N PRO A 123 -1.57 -3.99 7.73
CA PRO A 123 -0.17 -4.41 7.74
C PRO A 123 0.61 -3.59 6.72
N THR A 124 1.80 -3.12 7.09
CA THR A 124 2.67 -2.37 6.17
C THR A 124 3.45 -3.26 5.21
N GLY A 125 3.20 -4.57 5.24
CA GLY A 125 3.88 -5.61 4.48
C GLY A 125 5.17 -6.11 5.14
N ARG A 126 5.96 -5.21 5.74
CA ARG A 126 7.31 -5.55 6.23
C ARG A 126 7.27 -6.69 7.26
N ASN A 127 7.86 -7.82 6.87
CA ASN A 127 7.93 -9.07 7.64
C ASN A 127 6.57 -9.69 7.99
N VAL A 128 5.47 -9.25 7.37
CA VAL A 128 4.17 -9.85 7.59
C VAL A 128 4.05 -11.07 6.66
N PRO A 129 3.75 -12.28 7.18
CA PRO A 129 3.54 -13.44 6.35
C PRO A 129 2.38 -13.21 5.37
N ARG A 130 2.60 -13.56 4.10
CA ARG A 130 1.56 -13.52 3.05
C ARG A 130 0.96 -12.13 2.78
N VAL A 131 1.71 -11.07 3.03
CA VAL A 131 1.36 -9.69 2.65
C VAL A 131 2.48 -9.09 1.81
N PRO A 132 2.23 -8.65 0.56
CA PRO A 132 3.27 -8.08 -0.28
C PRO A 132 3.95 -6.86 0.34
N ASN A 133 5.27 -6.79 0.25
CA ASN A 133 6.09 -5.62 0.59
C ASN A 133 6.13 -4.62 -0.57
N SER A 134 6.06 -5.13 -1.80
CA SER A 134 6.24 -4.34 -3.02
C SER A 134 4.91 -3.76 -3.52
N TYR A 135 4.74 -2.44 -3.38
CA TYR A 135 3.61 -1.74 -4.03
C TYR A 135 3.57 -1.96 -5.56
N PRO A 136 4.71 -1.89 -6.29
CA PRO A 136 4.76 -2.26 -7.71
C PRO A 136 4.27 -3.68 -8.02
N LEU A 137 4.49 -4.65 -7.14
CA LEU A 137 3.97 -6.01 -7.29
C LEU A 137 2.45 -6.02 -7.23
N VAL A 138 1.87 -5.36 -6.22
CA VAL A 138 0.40 -5.27 -6.07
C VAL A 138 -0.24 -4.62 -7.29
N GLU A 139 0.36 -3.56 -7.83
CA GLU A 139 -0.13 -2.88 -9.03
C GLU A 139 0.03 -3.74 -10.29
N LEU A 140 1.13 -4.47 -10.43
CA LEU A 140 1.30 -5.42 -11.54
C LEU A 140 0.28 -6.55 -11.47
N TRP A 141 0.05 -7.12 -10.28
CA TRP A 141 -0.99 -8.11 -10.05
C TRP A 141 -2.37 -7.59 -10.49
N ARG A 142 -2.75 -6.37 -10.08
CA ARG A 142 -4.01 -5.75 -10.51
C ARG A 142 -4.08 -5.60 -12.02
N ALA A 143 -2.99 -5.19 -12.67
CA ALA A 143 -2.93 -5.05 -14.11
C ALA A 143 -3.08 -6.40 -14.85
N ILE A 144 -2.42 -7.46 -14.36
CA ILE A 144 -2.57 -8.82 -14.88
C ILE A 144 -4.00 -9.31 -14.66
N ARG A 145 -4.52 -9.23 -13.43
CA ARG A 145 -5.88 -9.64 -13.10
C ARG A 145 -6.91 -8.96 -13.99
N ASN A 146 -6.81 -7.64 -14.18
CA ASN A 146 -7.76 -6.89 -15.03
C ASN A 146 -7.62 -7.24 -16.52
N ARG A 147 -6.42 -7.60 -16.98
CA ARG A 147 -6.19 -8.04 -18.36
C ARG A 147 -6.82 -9.42 -18.63
N TYR A 148 -6.76 -10.31 -17.64
CA TYR A 148 -7.17 -11.70 -17.75
C TYR A 148 -8.45 -12.02 -16.94
N GLU A 149 -9.23 -11.01 -16.56
CA GLU A 149 -10.40 -11.14 -15.66
C GLU A 149 -11.45 -12.14 -16.17
N TYR A 150 -11.46 -12.38 -17.48
CA TYR A 150 -12.41 -13.28 -18.16
C TYR A 150 -11.74 -14.53 -18.74
N ASP A 151 -10.44 -14.74 -18.51
CA ASP A 151 -9.70 -15.88 -19.05
C ASP A 151 -9.53 -16.97 -17.99
N GLU A 152 -10.36 -18.02 -18.08
CA GLU A 152 -10.31 -19.18 -17.18
C GLU A 152 -8.98 -19.95 -17.25
N GLU A 153 -8.13 -19.69 -18.26
CA GLU A 153 -6.86 -20.39 -18.45
C GLU A 153 -5.67 -19.77 -17.73
N VAL A 154 -5.78 -18.51 -17.27
CA VAL A 154 -4.82 -17.94 -16.31
C VAL A 154 -5.10 -18.54 -14.94
N SER A 155 -4.62 -19.76 -14.79
CA SER A 155 -5.17 -20.78 -13.89
C SER A 155 -4.71 -20.67 -12.43
N ALA A 156 -3.75 -19.81 -12.12
CA ALA A 156 -3.42 -19.41 -10.75
C ALA A 156 -2.40 -18.29 -10.80
N ILE A 157 -2.80 -17.08 -10.42
CA ILE A 157 -1.80 -16.10 -9.99
C ILE A 157 -1.32 -16.54 -8.61
N GLY A 158 -0.01 -16.76 -8.45
CA GLY A 158 0.61 -17.15 -7.19
C GLY A 158 1.63 -16.13 -6.74
N LEU A 159 1.83 -16.03 -5.41
CA LEU A 159 2.89 -15.24 -4.83
C LEU A 159 3.82 -16.12 -4.00
N ALA A 160 5.10 -15.80 -4.05
CA ALA A 160 6.10 -16.41 -3.18
C ALA A 160 7.02 -15.33 -2.61
N ARG A 161 7.63 -15.63 -1.47
CA ARG A 161 8.73 -14.86 -0.90
C ARG A 161 9.86 -15.81 -0.53
N ASP A 162 11.07 -15.52 -0.98
CA ASP A 162 12.26 -16.31 -0.65
C ASP A 162 12.89 -15.88 0.70
N ASP A 163 13.94 -16.58 1.12
CA ASP A 163 14.65 -16.31 2.38
C ASP A 163 15.38 -14.96 2.38
N ASP A 164 15.67 -14.40 1.19
CA ASP A 164 16.28 -13.07 1.01
C ASP A 164 15.22 -11.94 0.98
N GLY A 165 13.93 -12.31 1.08
CA GLY A 165 12.80 -11.40 1.08
C GLY A 165 12.37 -10.92 -0.30
N ASN A 166 12.89 -11.50 -1.38
CA ASN A 166 12.44 -11.20 -2.73
C ASN A 166 11.04 -11.78 -2.94
N GLU A 167 10.17 -11.02 -3.59
CA GLU A 167 8.78 -11.42 -3.83
C GLU A 167 8.62 -11.81 -5.30
N THR A 168 8.01 -12.96 -5.56
CA THR A 168 7.75 -13.44 -6.92
C THR A 168 6.26 -13.44 -7.18
N LEU A 169 5.83 -12.77 -8.25
CA LEU A 169 4.50 -12.86 -8.82
C LEU A 169 4.54 -13.80 -10.02
N SER A 170 3.80 -14.90 -9.94
CA SER A 170 3.81 -15.97 -10.94
C SER A 170 2.42 -16.16 -11.55
N PHE A 171 2.34 -16.44 -12.84
CA PHE A 171 1.12 -16.95 -13.48
C PHE A 171 1.45 -17.76 -14.73
N THR A 172 0.50 -18.57 -15.16
CA THR A 172 0.61 -19.37 -16.39
C THR A 172 -0.30 -18.78 -17.46
N ASP A 173 0.21 -18.62 -18.68
CA ASP A 173 -0.56 -18.23 -19.86
C ASP A 173 -0.04 -19.05 -21.06
N ASP A 174 -0.96 -19.69 -21.79
CA ASP A 174 -0.67 -20.61 -22.90
C ASP A 174 0.41 -21.67 -22.59
N GLY A 175 0.33 -22.27 -21.40
CA GLY A 175 1.26 -23.32 -20.96
C GLY A 175 2.67 -22.83 -20.62
N ARG A 176 2.93 -21.52 -20.68
CA ARG A 176 4.17 -20.89 -20.24
C ARG A 176 4.02 -20.29 -18.86
N VAL A 177 5.09 -20.35 -18.08
CA VAL A 177 5.16 -19.73 -16.75
C VAL A 177 5.85 -18.37 -16.86
N TYR A 178 5.19 -17.35 -16.34
CA TYR A 178 5.69 -15.98 -16.29
C TYR A 178 5.94 -15.60 -14.84
N ASP A 179 7.19 -15.29 -14.50
CA ASP A 179 7.58 -14.89 -13.14
C ASP A 179 8.15 -13.48 -13.12
N PHE A 180 7.68 -12.67 -12.18
CA PHE A 180 8.24 -11.36 -11.88
C PHE A 180 8.84 -11.38 -10.47
N VAL A 181 10.16 -11.41 -10.41
CA VAL A 181 10.93 -11.44 -9.15
C VAL A 181 11.30 -10.02 -8.75
N PHE A 182 10.68 -9.50 -7.71
CA PHE A 182 10.92 -8.19 -7.13
C PHE A 182 12.02 -8.28 -6.07
N SER A 183 13.09 -7.53 -6.26
CA SER A 183 14.18 -7.44 -5.29
C SER A 183 13.68 -6.91 -3.95
N SER A 184 14.17 -7.46 -2.83
CA SER A 184 13.79 -7.03 -1.48
C SER A 184 14.10 -5.55 -1.19
N ASP A 185 15.02 -4.93 -1.93
CA ASP A 185 15.32 -3.49 -1.85
C ASP A 185 14.37 -2.59 -2.67
N GLY A 186 13.44 -3.20 -3.43
CA GLY A 186 12.42 -2.53 -4.22
C GLY A 186 12.92 -1.80 -5.47
N LYS A 187 14.17 -2.01 -5.92
CA LYS A 187 14.75 -1.25 -7.03
C LYS A 187 14.68 -1.96 -8.37
N GLU A 188 14.72 -3.29 -8.38
CA GLU A 188 14.81 -4.09 -9.59
C GLU A 188 13.71 -5.15 -9.65
N VAL A 189 13.33 -5.49 -10.88
CA VAL A 189 12.47 -6.63 -11.18
C VAL A 189 13.14 -7.45 -12.28
N MET A 190 13.26 -8.75 -12.03
CA MET A 190 13.68 -9.73 -13.02
C MET A 190 12.43 -10.43 -13.56
N PHE A 191 12.27 -10.40 -14.88
CA PHE A 191 11.16 -11.04 -15.58
C PHE A 191 11.66 -12.32 -16.25
N LEU A 192 11.10 -13.45 -15.82
CA LEU A 192 11.44 -14.78 -16.31
C LEU A 192 10.29 -15.35 -17.14
N ILE A 193 10.65 -16.15 -18.14
CA ILE A 193 9.71 -16.98 -18.90
C ILE A 193 10.25 -18.41 -18.86
N ASP A 194 9.45 -19.33 -18.34
CA ASP A 194 9.82 -20.75 -18.18
C ASP A 194 11.16 -20.92 -17.42
N GLY A 195 11.43 -20.01 -16.46
CA GLY A 195 12.65 -19.97 -15.65
C GLY A 195 13.87 -19.28 -16.29
N GLU A 196 13.77 -18.82 -17.54
CA GLU A 196 14.86 -18.10 -18.22
C GLU A 196 14.69 -16.57 -18.13
N GLU A 197 15.78 -15.84 -17.84
CA GLU A 197 15.74 -14.38 -17.79
C GLU A 197 15.43 -13.79 -19.16
N ASN A 198 14.25 -13.18 -19.30
CA ASN A 198 13.84 -12.47 -20.50
C ASN A 198 14.21 -10.97 -20.41
N ALA A 199 14.07 -10.37 -19.23
CA ALA A 199 14.40 -8.97 -19.02
C ALA A 199 14.71 -8.66 -17.54
N ARG A 200 15.46 -7.58 -17.34
CA ARG A 200 15.65 -6.93 -16.04
C ARG A 200 15.38 -5.44 -16.17
N CYS A 201 14.52 -4.93 -15.30
CA CYS A 201 14.10 -3.53 -15.36
C CYS A 201 13.81 -2.95 -13.96
N LYS A 202 13.53 -1.65 -13.93
CA LYS A 202 13.06 -0.96 -12.72
C LYS A 202 11.62 -1.36 -12.42
N THR A 203 11.19 -1.12 -11.17
CA THR A 203 9.86 -1.43 -10.64
C THR A 203 8.72 -0.56 -11.19
N TYR A 204 8.81 -0.03 -12.41
CA TYR A 204 7.72 0.70 -13.04
C TYR A 204 6.74 -0.28 -13.70
N VAL A 205 5.52 -0.35 -13.17
CA VAL A 205 4.45 -1.25 -13.63
C VAL A 205 4.19 -1.15 -15.15
N ARG A 206 4.21 0.08 -15.70
CA ARG A 206 4.06 0.30 -17.14
C ARG A 206 5.14 -0.43 -17.95
N ASP A 207 6.38 -0.38 -17.49
CA ASP A 207 7.50 -1.00 -18.18
C ASP A 207 7.39 -2.53 -18.08
N LEU A 208 6.99 -3.06 -16.91
CA LEU A 208 6.71 -4.48 -16.69
C LEU A 208 5.59 -5.00 -17.61
N MET A 209 4.47 -4.28 -17.69
CA MET A 209 3.37 -4.62 -18.60
C MET A 209 3.76 -4.52 -20.08
N GLY A 210 4.66 -3.59 -20.42
CA GLY A 210 5.24 -3.50 -21.77
C GLY A 210 6.11 -4.71 -22.12
N GLN A 211 6.92 -5.19 -21.16
CA GLN A 211 7.72 -6.42 -21.32
C GLN A 211 6.82 -7.64 -21.45
N LEU A 212 5.78 -7.75 -20.61
CA LEU A 212 4.81 -8.84 -20.68
C LEU A 212 4.10 -8.88 -22.03
N SER A 213 3.57 -7.74 -22.48
CA SER A 213 2.87 -7.64 -23.77
C SER A 213 3.79 -8.00 -24.93
N SER A 214 5.06 -7.60 -24.86
CA SER A 214 6.07 -7.93 -25.88
C SER A 214 6.41 -9.42 -25.89
N ALA A 215 6.49 -10.06 -24.72
CA ALA A 215 6.72 -11.49 -24.60
C ALA A 215 5.56 -12.30 -25.19
N ILE A 216 4.31 -12.00 -24.80
CA ILE A 216 3.11 -12.66 -25.32
C ILE A 216 3.01 -12.50 -26.84
N ALA A 217 3.31 -11.31 -27.38
CA ALA A 217 3.29 -11.07 -28.82
C ALA A 217 4.38 -11.84 -29.59
N ARG A 218 5.53 -12.13 -28.96
CA ARG A 218 6.62 -12.94 -29.56
C ARG A 218 6.31 -14.43 -29.54
N TYR A 219 5.51 -14.88 -28.58
CA TYR A 219 5.09 -16.26 -28.42
C TYR A 219 3.56 -16.35 -28.47
N PRO A 220 2.93 -16.01 -29.61
CA PRO A 220 1.49 -16.09 -29.70
C PRO A 220 1.08 -17.54 -29.50
N GLY A 221 0.28 -17.76 -28.45
CA GLY A 221 -0.51 -18.96 -28.32
C GLY A 221 -1.52 -19.10 -29.45
N ASP A 222 -2.27 -20.20 -29.43
CA ASP A 222 -3.18 -20.57 -30.52
C ASP A 222 -4.01 -19.35 -30.98
N PRO A 223 -3.87 -18.88 -32.24
CA PRO A 223 -4.40 -17.61 -32.73
C PRO A 223 -5.93 -17.46 -32.67
N TYR A 224 -6.65 -18.47 -32.20
CA TYR A 224 -8.10 -18.47 -32.05
C TYR A 224 -8.61 -17.90 -30.70
N ARG A 225 -7.73 -17.47 -29.78
CA ARG A 225 -8.14 -17.00 -28.44
C ARG A 225 -8.26 -15.49 -28.21
N MET A 226 -7.92 -14.63 -29.18
CA MET A 226 -8.23 -13.20 -29.07
C MET A 226 -9.69 -12.94 -29.47
N ARG A 227 -10.63 -13.07 -28.52
CA ARG A 227 -11.98 -12.52 -28.64
C ARG A 227 -12.41 -11.82 -27.36
#